data_AF-A0A425WIR7-F1
#
_entry.id   AF-A0A425WIR7-F1
#
_cell.length_a   1.000
_cell.length_b   1.000
_cell.length_c   1.000
_cell.angle_alpha   90.00
_cell.angle_beta   90.00
_cell.angle_gamma   90.00
#
_symmetry.space_group_name_H-M   'P 1'
#
loop_
_entity.id
_entity.type
_entity.pdbx_description
1 polymer ?
#
loop_
_entity_poly.entity_id
_entity_poly.type
_entity_poly.pdbx_seq_one_letter_code
_entity_poly.pdbx_strand_id
1 'polypeptide(L)'
;GAIVGGWLVCRHLHISTLSVADMAVCGAPLGLFFGRCANFVNGELWGKPTDLPWGVMFETGGNVYRHPSQLYEAILEGLVIFVVLFALSRKKPPRPQGTFIGTFLTLYGVFRFLIEFVRLPDAQLGYLLGTNWLTMGQCLSIPIFIIGLVILAFAHKYQLPQVGYLKKAPAHTK
;
A
#
# COMPACT_ATOMS: atom_id res chain seq x y z
N GLY A 1 -1.06 15.37 -3.92
CA GLY A 1 -1.00 16.09 -2.63
C GLY A 1 0.14 15.58 -1.76
N ALA A 2 -0.07 14.49 -1.02
CA ALA A 2 0.87 13.99 0.00
C ALA A 2 2.30 13.75 -0.51
N ILE A 3 2.48 13.04 -1.64
CA ILE A 3 3.81 12.73 -2.18
C ILE A 3 4.56 14.00 -2.58
N VAL A 4 3.92 14.88 -3.37
CA VAL A 4 4.53 16.12 -3.86
C VAL A 4 4.82 17.08 -2.69
N GLY A 5 3.86 17.27 -1.78
CA GLY A 5 4.05 18.10 -0.59
C GLY A 5 5.17 17.59 0.31
N GLY A 6 5.18 16.28 0.59
CA GLY A 6 6.24 15.64 1.37
C GLY A 6 7.62 15.79 0.70
N TRP A 7 7.69 15.61 -0.62
CA TRP A 7 8.93 15.82 -1.38
C TRP A 7 9.42 17.27 -1.32
N LEU A 8 8.52 18.25 -1.50
CA LEU A 8 8.85 19.67 -1.40
C LEU A 8 9.39 20.00 -0.02
N VAL A 9 8.72 19.56 1.05
CA VAL A 9 9.17 19.79 2.43
C VAL A 9 10.52 19.14 2.69
N CYS A 10 10.73 17.89 2.28
CA CYS A 10 12.02 17.22 2.42
C CYS A 10 13.12 17.96 1.68
N ARG A 11 12.83 18.50 0.49
CA ARG A 11 13.78 19.30 -0.29
C ARG A 11 14.09 20.63 0.37
N HIS A 12 13.08 21.35 0.88
CA HIS A 12 13.25 22.63 1.57
C HIS A 12 14.01 22.48 2.89
N LEU A 13 13.78 21.39 3.64
CA LEU A 13 14.39 21.15 4.94
C LEU A 13 15.67 20.29 4.88
N HIS A 14 16.10 19.89 3.68
CA HIS A 14 17.25 18.99 3.47
C HIS A 14 17.15 17.67 4.27
N ILE A 15 15.97 17.07 4.31
CA ILE A 15 15.71 15.80 4.98
C ILE A 15 15.76 14.66 3.96
N SER A 16 16.26 13.48 4.34
CA SER A 16 16.21 12.30 3.45
C SER A 16 14.76 11.92 3.14
N THR A 17 14.39 12.02 1.87
CA THR A 17 13.05 11.65 1.37
C THR A 17 12.73 10.19 1.64
N LEU A 18 13.69 9.28 1.46
CA LEU A 18 13.50 7.84 1.68
C LEU A 18 13.32 7.52 3.17
N SER A 19 14.03 8.21 4.06
CA SER A 19 13.86 8.00 5.51
C SER A 19 12.50 8.47 5.98
N VAL A 20 12.04 9.64 5.50
CA VAL A 20 10.68 10.14 5.78
C VAL A 20 9.62 9.21 5.22
N ALA A 21 9.81 8.71 4.00
CA ALA A 21 8.91 7.77 3.36
C ALA A 21 8.82 6.45 4.15
N ASP A 22 9.95 5.88 4.57
CA ASP A 22 10.02 4.68 5.42
C ASP A 22 9.24 4.86 6.73
N MET A 23 9.37 6.01 7.40
CA MET A 23 8.60 6.31 8.61
C MET A 23 7.10 6.45 8.33
N ALA A 24 6.72 7.15 7.25
CA ALA A 24 5.32 7.38 6.92
C ALA A 24 4.57 6.07 6.66
N VAL A 25 5.19 5.13 5.93
CA VAL A 25 4.56 3.84 5.62
C VAL A 25 4.47 2.90 6.82
N CYS A 26 5.15 3.16 7.92
CA CYS A 26 5.00 2.35 9.14
C CYS A 26 3.61 2.54 9.78
N GLY A 27 3.02 3.74 9.66
CA GLY A 27 1.67 4.04 10.17
C GLY A 27 0.55 3.82 9.14
N ALA A 28 0.87 3.89 7.84
CA ALA A 28 -0.13 3.80 6.77
C ALA A 28 -1.03 2.55 6.81
N PRO A 29 -0.52 1.32 7.09
CA PRO A 29 -1.36 0.12 7.13
C PRO A 29 -2.43 0.15 8.23
N LEU A 30 -2.19 0.82 9.36
CA LEU A 30 -3.22 1.00 10.39
C LEU A 30 -4.36 1.89 9.88
N GLY A 31 -4.04 2.96 9.15
CA GLY A 31 -5.03 3.79 8.49
C GLY A 31 -5.86 3.00 7.47
N LEU A 32 -5.20 2.15 6.67
CA LEU A 32 -5.89 1.25 5.73
C LEU A 32 -6.79 0.26 6.47
N PHE A 33 -6.31 -0.38 7.55
CA PHE A 33 -7.09 -1.32 8.35
C PHE A 33 -8.40 -0.70 8.84
N PHE A 34 -8.32 0.42 9.56
CA PHE A 34 -9.50 1.08 10.12
C PHE A 34 -10.42 1.64 9.03
N GLY A 35 -9.86 2.21 7.96
CA GLY A 35 -10.64 2.69 6.82
C GLY A 35 -11.46 1.58 6.17
N ARG A 36 -10.87 0.39 6.00
CA ARG A 36 -11.56 -0.77 5.43
C ARG A 36 -12.59 -1.38 6.38
N CYS A 37 -12.31 -1.41 7.69
CA CYS A 37 -13.33 -1.76 8.68
C CYS A 37 -14.51 -0.79 8.65
N ALA A 38 -14.28 0.52 8.47
CA ALA A 38 -15.35 1.49 8.30
C ALA A 38 -16.17 1.23 7.02
N ASN A 39 -15.52 0.90 5.89
CA ASN A 39 -16.23 0.53 4.67
C ASN A 39 -17.13 -0.70 4.87
N PHE A 40 -16.66 -1.69 5.64
CA PHE A 40 -17.48 -2.87 5.98
C PHE A 40 -18.71 -2.49 6.81
N VAL A 41 -18.53 -1.66 7.85
CA VAL A 41 -19.63 -1.19 8.72
C VAL A 41 -20.63 -0.34 7.92
N ASN A 42 -20.15 0.51 7.01
CA ASN A 42 -20.99 1.32 6.12
C ASN A 42 -21.66 0.49 5.00
N GLY A 43 -21.28 -0.78 4.82
CA GLY A 43 -21.80 -1.65 3.78
C GLY A 43 -21.46 -1.18 2.36
N GLU A 44 -20.27 -0.61 2.14
CA GLU A 44 -19.81 -0.12 0.83
C GLU A 44 -18.58 -0.87 0.32
N LEU A 45 -18.35 -0.88 -1.00
CA LEU A 45 -17.16 -1.50 -1.64
C LEU A 45 -17.05 -3.03 -1.43
N TRP A 46 -18.18 -3.71 -1.38
CA TRP A 46 -18.25 -5.17 -1.27
C TRP A 46 -17.85 -5.87 -2.58
N GLY A 47 -17.58 -7.17 -2.47
CA GLY A 47 -17.09 -7.99 -3.58
C GLY A 47 -18.18 -8.65 -4.42
N LYS A 48 -17.76 -9.62 -5.23
CA LYS A 48 -18.64 -10.43 -6.07
C LYS A 48 -19.65 -11.24 -5.24
N PRO A 49 -20.82 -11.57 -5.82
CA PRO A 49 -21.72 -12.54 -5.21
C PRO A 49 -20.98 -13.84 -4.92
N THR A 50 -21.31 -14.47 -3.80
CA THR A 50 -20.62 -15.67 -3.33
C THR A 50 -21.56 -16.59 -2.57
N ASP A 51 -21.34 -17.89 -2.71
CA ASP A 51 -22.05 -18.94 -1.97
C ASP A 51 -21.21 -19.48 -0.81
N LEU A 52 -20.06 -18.84 -0.52
CA LEU A 52 -19.18 -19.25 0.57
C LEU A 52 -19.83 -18.98 1.95
N PRO A 53 -19.53 -19.79 2.97
CA PRO A 53 -20.23 -19.75 4.25
C PRO A 53 -19.98 -18.48 5.08
N TRP A 54 -19.01 -17.65 4.71
CA TRP A 54 -18.72 -16.34 5.31
C TRP A 54 -19.16 -15.17 4.42
N GLY A 55 -19.98 -15.42 3.40
CA GLY A 55 -20.61 -14.37 2.61
C GLY A 55 -21.49 -13.48 3.49
N VAL A 56 -21.47 -12.18 3.22
CA VAL A 56 -22.26 -11.18 3.97
C VAL A 56 -23.29 -10.57 3.03
N MET A 57 -24.53 -10.48 3.50
CA MET A 57 -25.60 -9.79 2.79
C MET A 57 -25.59 -8.32 3.24
N PHE A 58 -25.22 -7.43 2.33
CA PHE A 58 -25.21 -5.99 2.56
C PHE A 58 -26.53 -5.38 2.07
N GLU A 59 -27.07 -4.38 2.78
CA GLU A 59 -28.31 -3.70 2.38
C GLU A 59 -28.20 -3.06 0.98
N THR A 60 -27.06 -2.44 0.69
CA THR A 60 -26.73 -1.88 -0.63
C THR A 60 -26.34 -2.96 -1.66
N GLY A 61 -26.23 -4.21 -1.23
CA GLY A 61 -25.69 -5.36 -1.98
C GLY A 61 -26.66 -6.03 -2.94
N GLY A 62 -27.92 -5.59 -3.01
CA GLY A 62 -28.93 -6.16 -3.92
C GLY A 62 -29.46 -7.52 -3.49
N ASN A 63 -29.62 -7.74 -2.18
CA ASN A 63 -30.21 -8.94 -1.58
C ASN A 63 -29.52 -10.28 -1.93
N VAL A 64 -28.20 -10.25 -2.18
CA VAL A 64 -27.39 -11.47 -2.39
C VAL A 64 -26.21 -11.48 -1.41
N TYR A 65 -25.75 -12.68 -1.06
CA TYR A 65 -24.52 -12.84 -0.29
C TYR A 65 -23.32 -12.45 -1.15
N ARG A 66 -22.41 -11.68 -0.57
CA ARG A 66 -21.22 -11.18 -1.26
C ARG A 66 -19.97 -11.40 -0.44
N HIS A 67 -18.84 -11.47 -1.12
CA HIS A 67 -17.57 -11.47 -0.44
C HIS A 67 -17.39 -10.15 0.34
N PRO A 68 -17.10 -10.20 1.65
CA PRO A 68 -16.73 -9.01 2.42
C PRO A 68 -15.29 -8.60 2.10
N SER A 69 -15.05 -8.18 0.85
CA SER A 69 -13.71 -7.82 0.34
C SER A 69 -13.03 -6.75 1.18
N GLN A 70 -13.79 -5.86 1.81
CA GLN A 70 -13.28 -4.86 2.72
C GLN A 70 -12.53 -5.49 3.89
N LEU A 71 -13.01 -6.61 4.45
CA LEU A 71 -12.30 -7.32 5.52
C LEU A 71 -11.05 -8.02 5.01
N TYR A 72 -11.06 -8.53 3.77
CA TYR A 72 -9.85 -9.06 3.15
C TYR A 72 -8.79 -7.96 2.96
N GLU A 73 -9.22 -6.77 2.50
CA GLU A 73 -8.36 -5.59 2.37
C GLU A 73 -7.84 -5.13 3.74
N ALA A 74 -8.70 -5.06 4.76
CA ALA A 74 -8.29 -4.71 6.12
C ALA A 74 -7.21 -5.65 6.63
N ILE A 75 -7.42 -6.97 6.51
CA ILE A 75 -6.47 -7.96 7.00
C ILE A 75 -5.18 -7.93 6.19
N LEU A 76 -5.24 -8.02 4.86
CA LEU A 76 -4.05 -8.14 4.02
C LEU A 76 -3.31 -6.82 3.88
N GLU A 77 -3.98 -5.75 3.40
CA GLU A 77 -3.35 -4.46 3.15
C GLU A 77 -3.07 -3.68 4.46
N GLY A 78 -3.84 -3.94 5.51
CA GLY A 78 -3.69 -3.29 6.81
C GLY A 78 -2.88 -4.12 7.80
N LEU A 79 -3.49 -5.15 8.37
CA LEU A 79 -2.91 -5.89 9.51
C LEU A 79 -1.64 -6.66 9.13
N VAL A 80 -1.65 -7.41 8.03
CA VAL A 80 -0.49 -8.24 7.60
C VAL A 80 0.68 -7.35 7.23
N ILE A 81 0.47 -6.29 6.43
CA ILE A 81 1.55 -5.34 6.11
C ILE A 81 2.07 -4.68 7.38
N PHE A 82 1.21 -4.25 8.30
CA PHE A 82 1.63 -3.68 9.59
C PHE A 82 2.54 -4.64 10.35
N VAL A 83 2.13 -5.91 10.52
CA VAL A 83 2.90 -6.92 11.24
C VAL A 83 4.26 -7.15 10.57
N VAL A 84 4.33 -7.21 9.24
CA VAL A 84 5.59 -7.38 8.50
C VAL A 84 6.51 -6.17 8.72
N LEU A 85 6.01 -4.95 8.53
CA LEU A 85 6.81 -3.74 8.73
C LEU A 85 7.24 -3.58 10.19
N PHE A 86 6.35 -3.88 11.14
CA PHE A 86 6.66 -3.87 12.56
C PHE A 86 7.76 -4.88 12.87
N ALA A 87 7.67 -6.12 12.40
CA ALA A 87 8.70 -7.14 12.57
C ALA A 87 10.05 -6.71 11.96
N LEU A 88 10.04 -6.06 10.78
CA LEU A 88 11.24 -5.49 10.17
C LEU A 88 11.84 -4.36 11.02
N SER A 89 11.00 -3.52 11.64
CA SER A 89 11.46 -2.42 12.51
C SER A 89 12.17 -2.91 13.78
N ARG A 90 11.87 -4.13 14.24
CA ARG A 90 12.52 -4.74 15.41
C ARG A 90 13.88 -5.36 15.10
N LYS A 91 14.27 -5.51 13.82
CA LYS A 91 15.54 -6.14 13.45
C LYS A 91 16.73 -5.23 13.73
N LYS A 92 17.82 -5.84 14.21
CA LYS A 92 19.13 -5.21 14.40
C LYS A 92 20.16 -5.88 13.48
N PRO A 93 21.04 -5.13 12.78
CA PRO A 93 21.09 -3.66 12.70
C PRO A 93 19.85 -3.07 11.98
N PRO A 94 19.58 -1.75 12.12
CA PRO A 94 18.49 -1.08 11.44
C PRO A 94 18.53 -1.30 9.93
N ARG A 95 17.35 -1.42 9.32
CA ARG A 95 17.23 -1.63 7.87
C ARG A 95 17.60 -0.36 7.09
N PRO A 96 18.26 -0.51 5.93
CA PRO A 96 18.68 0.64 5.13
C PRO A 96 17.48 1.42 4.58
N GLN A 97 17.72 2.68 4.20
CA GLN A 97 16.71 3.56 3.62
C GLN A 97 16.02 2.93 2.41
N GLY A 98 14.70 3.07 2.35
CA GLY A 98 13.86 2.54 1.29
C GLY A 98 13.33 1.12 1.58
N THR A 99 13.83 0.44 2.62
CA THR A 99 13.39 -0.93 2.92
C THR A 99 11.92 -0.99 3.29
N PHE A 100 11.43 -0.04 4.09
CA PHE A 100 10.04 -0.08 4.59
C PHE A 100 9.06 0.33 3.48
N ILE A 101 9.31 1.44 2.79
CA ILE A 101 8.46 1.85 1.66
C ILE A 101 8.50 0.83 0.52
N GLY A 102 9.67 0.27 0.19
CA GLY A 102 9.77 -0.78 -0.81
C GLY A 102 8.95 -2.01 -0.42
N THR A 103 9.08 -2.48 0.82
CA THR A 103 8.29 -3.62 1.34
C THR A 103 6.79 -3.31 1.32
N PHE A 104 6.38 -2.13 1.76
CA PHE A 104 4.99 -1.69 1.75
C PHE A 104 4.41 -1.73 0.33
N LEU A 105 5.07 -1.10 -0.64
CA LEU A 105 4.58 -1.02 -2.03
C LEU A 105 4.53 -2.40 -2.70
N THR A 106 5.55 -3.23 -2.47
CA THR A 106 5.57 -4.60 -3.00
C THR A 106 4.42 -5.43 -2.43
N LEU A 107 4.25 -5.47 -1.10
CA LEU A 107 3.17 -6.24 -0.48
C LEU A 107 1.79 -5.70 -0.85
N TYR A 108 1.63 -4.37 -0.83
CA TYR A 108 0.37 -3.73 -1.22
C TYR A 108 0.01 -4.06 -2.66
N GLY A 109 0.96 -3.97 -3.61
CA GLY A 109 0.72 -4.33 -5.00
C GLY A 109 0.29 -5.80 -5.17
N VAL A 110 0.92 -6.73 -4.45
CA VAL A 110 0.53 -8.15 -4.49
C VAL A 110 -0.87 -8.36 -3.91
N PHE A 111 -1.14 -7.88 -2.70
CA PHE A 111 -2.44 -8.08 -2.06
C PHE A 111 -3.56 -7.42 -2.82
N ARG A 112 -3.33 -6.20 -3.33
CA ARG A 112 -4.29 -5.49 -4.15
C ARG A 112 -4.64 -6.27 -5.41
N PHE A 113 -3.64 -6.80 -6.11
CA PHE A 113 -3.84 -7.62 -7.29
C PHE A 113 -4.66 -8.88 -7.00
N LEU A 114 -4.38 -9.55 -5.87
CA LEU A 114 -5.08 -10.77 -5.46
C LEU A 114 -6.54 -10.51 -5.04
N ILE A 115 -6.79 -9.47 -4.25
CA ILE A 115 -8.14 -9.13 -3.78
C ILE A 115 -9.04 -8.71 -4.93
N GLU A 116 -8.48 -8.08 -5.95
CA GLU A 116 -9.23 -7.59 -7.10
C GLU A 116 -9.93 -8.71 -7.90
N PHE A 117 -9.45 -9.95 -7.82
CA PHE A 117 -10.18 -11.10 -8.39
C PHE A 117 -11.56 -11.31 -7.75
N VAL A 118 -11.67 -10.95 -6.47
CA VAL A 118 -12.85 -11.15 -5.63
C VAL A 118 -13.71 -9.87 -5.57
N ARG A 119 -13.15 -8.70 -5.88
CA ARG A 119 -13.90 -7.43 -5.96
C ARG A 119 -14.72 -7.32 -7.23
N LEU A 120 -15.85 -6.61 -7.15
CA LEU A 120 -16.46 -6.07 -8.35
C LEU A 120 -15.62 -4.90 -8.87
N PRO A 121 -15.40 -4.79 -10.19
CA PRO A 121 -14.90 -3.55 -10.77
C PRO A 121 -15.88 -2.41 -10.49
N ASP A 122 -15.36 -1.21 -10.29
CA ASP A 122 -16.17 -0.02 -10.05
C ASP A 122 -17.17 0.18 -11.20
N ALA A 123 -18.42 0.51 -10.86
CA ALA A 123 -19.53 0.59 -11.80
C ALA A 123 -19.28 1.57 -12.96
N GLN A 124 -18.41 2.58 -12.77
CA GLN A 124 -18.04 3.56 -13.80
C GLN A 124 -16.96 3.08 -14.78
N LEU A 125 -16.06 2.18 -14.34
CA LEU A 125 -14.90 1.75 -15.13
C LEU A 125 -15.10 0.38 -15.77
N GLY A 126 -15.89 -0.49 -15.12
CA GLY A 126 -16.11 -1.86 -15.58
C GLY A 126 -14.80 -2.63 -15.72
N TYR A 127 -14.83 -3.68 -16.56
CA TYR A 127 -13.61 -4.36 -16.94
C TYR A 127 -12.93 -3.68 -18.13
N LEU A 128 -11.61 -3.68 -18.12
CA LEU A 128 -10.81 -3.03 -19.15
C LEU A 128 -10.51 -3.95 -20.33
N LEU A 129 -10.22 -3.33 -21.48
CA LEU A 129 -9.75 -3.99 -22.69
C LEU A 129 -10.69 -5.08 -23.22
N GLY A 130 -11.98 -5.04 -22.88
CA GLY A 130 -12.96 -6.07 -23.26
C GLY A 130 -12.70 -7.44 -22.63
N THR A 131 -11.86 -7.51 -21.59
CA THR A 131 -11.55 -8.76 -20.88
C THR A 131 -12.47 -8.92 -19.68
N ASN A 132 -13.00 -10.11 -19.38
CA ASN A 132 -13.89 -10.33 -18.22
C ASN A 132 -13.16 -10.46 -16.87
N TRP A 133 -11.89 -10.06 -16.80
CA TRP A 133 -11.04 -10.31 -15.63
C TRP A 133 -10.10 -9.16 -15.26
N LEU A 134 -9.73 -8.29 -16.20
CA LEU A 134 -8.81 -7.19 -15.93
C LEU A 134 -9.57 -5.95 -15.42
N THR A 135 -9.21 -5.49 -14.23
CA THR A 135 -9.77 -4.25 -13.67
C THR A 135 -8.69 -3.15 -13.58
N MET A 136 -9.12 -1.90 -13.39
CA MET A 136 -8.20 -0.78 -13.11
C MET A 136 -7.34 -1.05 -11.87
N GLY A 137 -7.89 -1.73 -10.86
CA GLY A 137 -7.15 -2.11 -9.66
C GLY A 137 -5.94 -2.98 -9.96
N GLN A 138 -6.08 -3.98 -10.84
CA GLN A 138 -4.96 -4.84 -11.27
C GLN A 138 -3.92 -4.07 -12.08
N CYS A 139 -4.38 -3.24 -13.04
CA CYS A 139 -3.48 -2.40 -13.85
C CYS A 139 -2.65 -1.44 -13.00
N LEU A 140 -3.23 -0.83 -11.96
CA LEU A 140 -2.52 0.08 -11.06
C LEU A 140 -1.61 -0.66 -10.07
N SER A 141 -1.95 -1.90 -9.71
CA SER A 141 -1.16 -2.72 -8.78
C SER A 141 0.20 -3.13 -9.35
N ILE A 142 0.27 -3.40 -10.66
CA ILE A 142 1.50 -3.84 -11.32
C ILE A 142 2.62 -2.78 -11.25
N PRO A 143 2.41 -1.51 -11.66
CA PRO A 143 3.41 -0.45 -11.50
C PRO A 143 3.84 -0.25 -10.05
N ILE A 144 2.88 -0.28 -9.10
CA ILE A 144 3.18 -0.13 -7.67
C ILE A 144 4.10 -1.25 -7.18
N PHE A 145 3.80 -2.49 -7.55
CA PHE A 145 4.61 -3.65 -7.22
C PHE A 145 6.04 -3.52 -7.79
N ILE A 146 6.16 -3.13 -9.07
CA ILE A 146 7.46 -2.96 -9.75
C ILE A 146 8.28 -1.85 -9.07
N ILE A 147 7.66 -0.71 -8.76
CA ILE A 147 8.33 0.39 -8.05
C ILE A 147 8.84 -0.09 -6.69
N GLY A 148 8.04 -0.84 -5.94
CA GLY A 148 8.45 -1.43 -4.67
C GLY A 148 9.69 -2.33 -4.81
N LEU A 149 9.71 -3.21 -5.83
CA LEU A 149 10.85 -4.08 -6.10
C LEU A 149 12.12 -3.29 -6.46
N VAL A 150 11.99 -2.25 -7.30
CA VAL A 150 13.13 -1.40 -7.68
C VAL A 150 13.70 -0.68 -6.45
N ILE A 151 12.85 -0.15 -5.58
CA ILE A 151 13.29 0.49 -4.33
C ILE A 151 13.98 -0.51 -3.41
N LEU A 152 13.45 -1.73 -3.27
CA LEU A 152 14.08 -2.78 -2.47
C LEU A 152 15.45 -3.20 -3.02
N ALA A 153 15.56 -3.36 -4.34
CA ALA A 153 16.84 -3.65 -4.99
C ALA A 153 17.86 -2.53 -4.76
N PHE A 154 17.42 -1.27 -4.83
CA PHE A 154 18.25 -0.11 -4.50
C PHE A 154 18.68 -0.10 -3.03
N ALA A 155 17.74 -0.31 -2.10
CA ALA A 155 18.01 -0.36 -0.66
C ALA A 155 19.02 -1.45 -0.30
N HIS A 156 18.91 -2.62 -0.94
CA HIS A 156 19.83 -3.73 -0.74
C HIS A 156 21.22 -3.46 -1.31
N LYS A 157 21.31 -2.83 -2.48
CA LYS A 157 22.57 -2.52 -3.16
C LYS A 157 23.39 -1.44 -2.45
N TYR A 158 22.74 -0.35 -2.04
CA TYR A 158 23.44 0.83 -1.50
C TYR A 158 23.54 0.85 0.02
N GLN A 159 22.67 0.11 0.72
CA GLN A 159 22.67 -0.01 2.19
C GLN A 159 22.80 1.32 2.94
N LEU A 160 22.13 2.37 2.42
CA LEU A 160 22.22 3.69 3.01
C LEU A 160 21.64 3.67 4.44
N PRO A 161 22.36 4.20 5.44
CA PRO A 161 21.86 4.25 6.81
C PRO A 161 20.70 5.22 6.92
N GLN A 162 19.73 4.96 7.80
CA GLN A 162 18.64 5.90 8.09
C GLN A 162 19.22 7.24 8.59
N VAL A 163 18.86 8.35 7.95
CA VAL A 163 19.34 9.69 8.35
C VAL A 163 18.20 10.70 8.34
N GLY A 164 18.19 11.60 9.32
CA GLY A 164 17.27 12.73 9.34
C GLY A 164 17.67 13.77 8.29
N TYR A 165 18.65 14.61 8.62
CA TYR A 165 19.17 15.64 7.73
C TYR A 165 20.28 15.11 6.82
N LEU A 166 20.23 15.49 5.55
CA LEU A 166 21.30 15.28 4.59
C LEU A 166 22.42 16.27 4.91
N LYS A 167 23.67 15.78 5.00
CA LYS A 167 24.83 16.68 5.15
C LYS A 167 24.88 17.62 3.94
N LYS A 168 24.93 18.93 4.20
CA LYS A 168 25.15 19.93 3.16
C LYS A 168 26.49 19.59 2.50
N ALA A 169 26.52 19.48 1.16
CA ALA A 169 27.80 19.35 0.46
C ALA A 169 28.72 20.50 0.93
N PRO A 170 30.02 20.25 1.21
CA PRO A 170 30.92 21.33 1.57
C PRO A 170 30.80 22.40 0.49
N ALA A 171 30.50 23.63 0.90
CA ALA A 171 30.50 24.75 -0.03
C ALA A 171 31.84 24.70 -0.74
N HIS A 172 31.84 24.59 -2.07
CA HIS A 172 33.03 24.84 -2.86
C HIS A 172 33.43 26.29 -2.56
N THR A 173 34.34 26.47 -1.59
CA THR A 173 35.16 27.67 -1.45
C THR A 173 35.93 27.78 -2.76
N LYS A 174 35.43 28.63 -3.64
CA LYS A 174 36.21 29.21 -4.72
C LYS A 174 37.17 30.25 -4.12
#